data_AF-A0A7I7L0F3-F1
#
_entry.id   AF-A0A7I7L0F3-F1
#
_cell.length_a   1.000
_cell.length_b   1.000
_cell.length_c   1.000
_cell.angle_alpha   90.00
_cell.angle_beta   90.00
_cell.angle_gamma   90.00
#
_symmetry.space_group_name_H-M   'P 1'
#
loop_
_entity.id
_entity.type
_entity.pdbx_description
1 polymer ?
#
loop_
_entity_poly.entity_id
_entity_poly.type
_entity_poly.pdbx_seq_one_letter_code
_entity_poly.pdbx_strand_id
1 'polypeptide(L)'
;MCYHPCETVCNRAHLDSSVSIHSVERFLGDLAAERGWTFEPPAARTGRRVLVIGAGPSGLSAAYHLTRLGHEVEIRDAGAAPGGMMRYGIPGYRLPRDVLDIELNRIAAMGVRLTSDHRVDDLAAERDEGGFDAVFVAVGAHLAKRVDIPARDAGTMVDAVSFLRNVASGEKPAIGRHVAVYGGGNTAMDAARVARRLGAEDAVIVYRRTREQMPAHEEEAQDAEREGVRINWLRTISAFDGPELQVEVMELDASGYPRPTGRFETLAADTLIMALGQETESAFMRTLPGVEFDNDGSVRVSESLMTGCPGVFAGGDMVPSERTVTVGVGHGKKAAHHIDAWLHNATGAPSAKHPTATFDSLHLWFFGDAARRQQPELEPDRRVKTFEEVVGGLSAGEATYEAGRCLSCGNCFECDGCLGACPEDAVIKLGVGHRYKFDYDRCTGCAVCFDQCPVHAIEMFPEPK
;
A
#
# COMPACT_ATOMS: atom_id res chain seq x y z
N MET A 1 -2.79 6.13 -4.26
CA MET A 1 -2.35 4.71 -4.21
C MET A 1 -2.87 3.96 -2.99
N CYS A 2 -2.81 4.55 -1.80
CA CYS A 2 -3.44 4.00 -0.61
C CYS A 2 -4.98 4.03 -0.74
N TYR A 3 -5.67 2.98 -0.28
CA TYR A 3 -7.14 2.91 -0.21
C TYR A 3 -7.69 3.46 1.11
N HIS A 4 -6.93 4.37 1.73
CA HIS A 4 -7.32 5.17 2.91
C HIS A 4 -8.07 4.40 4.03
N PRO A 5 -7.62 3.19 4.46
CA PRO A 5 -8.29 2.45 5.54
C PRO A 5 -8.22 3.17 6.89
N CYS A 6 -7.35 4.17 7.04
CA CYS A 6 -7.32 5.05 8.20
C CYS A 6 -8.55 5.98 8.29
N GLU A 7 -9.17 6.32 7.15
CA GLU A 7 -10.32 7.22 7.09
C GLU A 7 -11.63 6.51 7.45
N THR A 8 -11.73 5.20 7.19
CA THR A 8 -12.93 4.40 7.47
C THR A 8 -13.20 4.22 8.97
N VAL A 9 -12.14 4.23 9.78
CA VAL A 9 -12.20 4.11 11.26
C VAL A 9 -12.04 5.46 11.98
N CYS A 10 -12.02 6.57 11.23
CA CYS A 10 -11.87 7.90 11.81
C CYS A 10 -13.10 8.26 12.64
N ASN A 11 -12.92 8.55 13.94
CA ASN A 11 -14.01 8.97 14.83
C ASN A 11 -14.84 10.16 14.28
N ARG A 12 -14.22 11.06 13.49
CA ARG A 12 -14.94 12.20 12.90
C ARG A 12 -16.03 11.79 11.90
N ALA A 13 -15.94 10.60 11.32
CA ALA A 13 -16.99 10.07 10.42
C ALA A 13 -18.36 9.95 11.12
N HIS A 14 -18.40 9.87 12.45
CA HIS A 14 -19.64 9.86 13.23
C HIS A 14 -20.19 11.26 13.54
N LEU A 15 -19.40 12.32 13.32
CA LEU A 15 -19.83 13.71 13.49
C LEU A 15 -20.31 14.31 12.16
N ASP A 16 -19.43 14.33 11.15
CA ASP A 16 -19.76 14.83 9.82
C ASP A 16 -19.24 13.89 8.71
N SER A 17 -17.93 13.86 8.51
CA SER A 17 -17.23 13.03 7.56
C SER A 17 -15.78 12.84 8.01
N SER A 18 -15.16 11.74 7.61
CA SER A 18 -13.75 11.49 7.94
C SER A 18 -12.84 12.65 7.54
N VAL A 19 -11.74 12.78 8.27
CA VAL A 19 -10.63 13.62 7.81
C VAL A 19 -10.02 12.94 6.58
N SER A 20 -9.74 13.73 5.55
CA SER A 20 -9.06 13.28 4.33
C SER A 20 -7.56 13.12 4.58
N ILE A 21 -7.21 12.17 5.47
CA ILE A 21 -5.84 11.87 5.89
C ILE A 21 -4.94 11.64 4.67
N HIS A 22 -5.42 10.89 3.69
CA HIS A 22 -4.68 10.63 2.45
C HIS A 22 -4.26 11.92 1.73
N SER A 23 -5.16 12.90 1.64
CA SER A 23 -4.89 14.15 0.92
C SER A 23 -3.91 15.06 1.66
N VAL A 24 -3.95 15.03 2.99
CA VAL A 24 -3.01 15.79 3.84
C VAL A 24 -1.63 15.12 3.81
N GLU A 25 -1.56 13.79 3.90
CA GLU A 25 -0.32 13.03 3.76
C GLU A 25 0.36 13.32 2.41
N ARG A 26 -0.42 13.29 1.33
CA ARG A 26 0.07 13.66 0.00
C ARG A 26 0.63 15.08 -0.03
N PHE A 27 -0.13 16.07 0.46
CA PHE A 27 0.32 17.47 0.49
C PHE A 27 1.66 17.62 1.23
N LEU A 28 1.85 16.89 2.34
CA LEU A 28 3.11 16.91 3.08
C LEU A 28 4.26 16.27 2.30
N GLY A 29 4.01 15.20 1.55
CA GLY A 29 4.99 14.60 0.64
C GLY A 29 5.39 15.56 -0.49
N ASP A 30 4.41 16.16 -1.15
CA ASP A 30 4.62 17.13 -2.23
C ASP A 30 5.41 18.36 -1.72
N LEU A 31 5.06 18.86 -0.53
CA LEU A 31 5.77 19.97 0.12
C LEU A 31 7.20 19.59 0.52
N ALA A 32 7.42 18.37 1.02
CA ALA A 32 8.76 17.88 1.35
C ALA A 32 9.66 17.82 0.11
N ALA A 33 9.11 17.39 -1.03
CA ALA A 33 9.78 17.40 -2.32
C ALA A 33 10.11 18.83 -2.78
N GLU A 34 9.13 19.74 -2.76
CA GLU A 34 9.31 21.16 -3.12
C GLU A 34 10.40 21.83 -2.28
N ARG A 35 10.43 21.54 -0.98
CA ARG A 35 11.38 22.13 -0.02
C ARG A 35 12.72 21.39 0.05
N GLY A 36 12.87 20.26 -0.65
CA GLY A 36 14.08 19.45 -0.62
C GLY A 36 14.40 18.86 0.75
N TRP A 37 13.40 18.43 1.53
CA TRP A 37 13.61 17.86 2.86
C TRP A 37 14.32 16.50 2.80
N THR A 38 15.47 16.41 3.46
CA THR A 38 16.30 15.20 3.52
C THR A 38 16.08 14.43 4.82
N PHE A 39 16.43 13.14 4.82
CA PHE A 39 16.46 12.34 6.04
C PHE A 39 17.77 12.55 6.81
N GLU A 40 17.69 12.53 8.13
CA GLU A 40 18.88 12.58 8.99
C GLU A 40 19.68 11.28 8.86
N PRO A 41 21.02 11.36 8.76
CA PRO A 41 21.87 10.17 8.79
C PRO A 41 21.82 9.48 10.15
N PRO A 42 22.15 8.18 10.24
CA PRO A 42 22.21 7.48 11.52
C PRO A 42 23.26 8.09 12.45
N ALA A 43 22.94 8.17 13.75
CA ALA A 43 23.83 8.73 14.76
C ALA A 43 25.13 7.92 14.97
N ALA A 44 25.05 6.60 14.77
CA ALA A 44 26.19 5.68 14.88
C ALA A 44 26.08 4.58 13.82
N ARG A 45 27.23 4.00 13.44
CA ARG A 45 27.29 2.81 12.58
C ARG A 45 27.47 1.57 13.44
N THR A 46 26.70 0.53 13.16
CA THR A 46 26.73 -0.74 13.92
C THR A 46 27.83 -1.68 13.45
N GLY A 47 28.38 -1.46 12.24
CA GLY A 47 29.32 -2.36 11.58
C GLY A 47 28.68 -3.63 10.99
N ARG A 48 27.36 -3.78 11.10
CA ARG A 48 26.60 -4.92 10.53
C ARG A 48 26.16 -4.62 9.11
N ARG A 49 26.19 -5.65 8.26
CA ARG A 49 25.82 -5.56 6.83
C ARG A 49 24.57 -6.38 6.56
N VAL A 50 23.59 -5.76 5.90
CA VAL A 50 22.30 -6.41 5.57
C VAL A 50 22.07 -6.35 4.07
N LEU A 51 21.77 -7.51 3.47
CA LEU A 51 21.35 -7.63 2.08
C LEU A 51 19.82 -7.54 2.00
N VAL A 52 19.32 -6.71 1.11
CA VAL A 52 17.90 -6.62 0.77
C VAL A 52 17.74 -7.03 -0.70
N ILE A 53 16.83 -7.97 -0.97
CA ILE A 53 16.56 -8.43 -2.33
C ILE A 53 15.20 -7.91 -2.77
N GLY A 54 15.19 -7.11 -3.83
CA GLY A 54 14.01 -6.42 -4.32
C GLY A 54 13.96 -4.96 -3.86
N ALA A 55 13.95 -4.04 -4.82
CA ALA A 55 13.80 -2.60 -4.63
C ALA A 55 12.33 -2.16 -4.73
N GLY A 56 11.39 -3.02 -4.33
CA GLY A 56 9.98 -2.67 -4.18
C GLY A 56 9.67 -1.93 -2.86
N PRO A 57 8.39 -1.62 -2.57
CA PRO A 57 7.99 -0.87 -1.37
C PRO A 57 8.55 -1.47 -0.07
N SER A 58 8.48 -2.80 0.05
CA SER A 58 8.95 -3.53 1.22
C SER A 58 10.47 -3.45 1.40
N GLY A 59 11.25 -3.71 0.34
CA GLY A 59 12.70 -3.63 0.39
C GLY A 59 13.22 -2.21 0.63
N LEU A 60 12.62 -1.20 -0.01
CA LEU A 60 12.96 0.20 0.19
C LEU A 60 12.67 0.67 1.62
N SER A 61 11.52 0.27 2.17
CA SER A 61 11.16 0.56 3.57
C SER A 61 12.13 -0.11 4.55
N ALA A 62 12.47 -1.38 4.32
CA ALA A 62 13.46 -2.08 5.13
C ALA A 62 14.82 -1.38 5.08
N ALA A 63 15.28 -1.00 3.88
CA ALA A 63 16.56 -0.33 3.71
C ALA A 63 16.60 1.03 4.39
N TYR A 64 15.53 1.83 4.27
CA TYR A 64 15.38 3.10 4.99
C TYR A 64 15.50 2.89 6.51
N HIS A 65 14.74 1.96 7.08
CA HIS A 65 14.74 1.73 8.53
C HIS A 65 16.05 1.13 9.05
N LEU A 66 16.63 0.15 8.34
CA LEU A 66 17.92 -0.45 8.70
C LEU A 66 19.06 0.57 8.64
N THR A 67 19.03 1.47 7.65
CA THR A 67 20.04 2.54 7.54
C THR A 67 19.92 3.53 8.69
N ARG A 68 18.70 3.90 9.11
CA ARG A 68 18.48 4.74 10.30
C ARG A 68 18.95 4.10 11.60
N LEU A 69 18.90 2.76 11.68
CA LEU A 69 19.43 1.99 12.81
C LEU A 69 20.97 1.84 12.75
N GLY A 70 21.62 2.36 11.70
CA GLY A 70 23.08 2.42 11.60
C GLY A 70 23.72 1.23 10.89
N HIS A 71 22.93 0.32 10.32
CA HIS A 71 23.44 -0.78 9.50
C HIS A 71 23.90 -0.29 8.12
N GLU A 72 24.79 -1.06 7.52
CA GLU A 72 25.18 -0.90 6.12
C GLU A 72 24.27 -1.77 5.27
N VAL A 73 23.55 -1.15 4.33
CA VAL A 73 22.50 -1.82 3.56
C VAL A 73 22.83 -1.81 2.08
N GLU A 74 22.68 -2.97 1.45
CA GLU A 74 22.75 -3.15 0.02
C GLU A 74 21.43 -3.73 -0.50
N ILE A 75 20.84 -3.09 -1.49
CA ILE A 75 19.69 -3.59 -2.23
C ILE A 75 20.18 -4.17 -3.54
N ARG A 76 19.75 -5.39 -3.87
CA ARG A 76 19.91 -6.00 -5.19
C ARG A 76 18.56 -6.25 -5.81
N ASP A 77 18.35 -5.74 -7.02
CA ASP A 77 17.08 -5.82 -7.71
C ASP A 77 17.26 -6.27 -9.16
N ALA A 78 16.37 -7.15 -9.62
CA ALA A 78 16.40 -7.67 -10.99
C ALA A 78 15.92 -6.65 -12.03
N GLY A 79 15.22 -5.58 -11.61
CA GLY A 79 14.76 -4.52 -12.50
C GLY A 79 15.85 -3.51 -12.82
N ALA A 80 15.72 -2.89 -13.98
CA ALA A 80 16.62 -1.83 -14.44
C ALA A 80 16.57 -0.55 -13.58
N ALA A 81 15.51 -0.35 -12.81
CA ALA A 81 15.32 0.80 -11.94
C ALA A 81 14.51 0.45 -10.68
N PRO A 82 14.83 1.06 -9.53
CA PRO A 82 14.16 0.79 -8.26
C PRO A 82 12.70 1.23 -8.26
N GLY A 83 11.87 0.58 -7.45
CA GLY A 83 10.45 0.89 -7.25
C GLY A 83 9.53 -0.34 -7.35
N GLY A 84 10.01 -1.44 -7.94
CA GLY A 84 9.21 -2.66 -8.11
C GLY A 84 7.85 -2.39 -8.77
N MET A 85 6.77 -2.97 -8.24
CA MET A 85 5.41 -2.78 -8.78
C MET A 85 4.93 -1.31 -8.77
N MET A 86 5.50 -0.43 -7.94
CA MET A 86 5.20 1.01 -8.01
C MET A 86 5.67 1.61 -9.33
N ARG A 87 6.83 1.20 -9.82
CA ARG A 87 7.36 1.63 -11.11
C ARG A 87 6.76 0.85 -12.27
N TYR A 88 6.68 -0.47 -12.14
CA TYR A 88 6.43 -1.35 -13.28
C TYR A 88 4.97 -1.81 -13.40
N GLY A 89 4.18 -1.76 -12.34
CA GLY A 89 2.78 -2.21 -12.37
C GLY A 89 1.77 -1.08 -12.32
N ILE A 90 2.04 -0.08 -11.49
CA ILE A 90 1.11 1.03 -11.26
C ILE A 90 1.25 2.07 -12.37
N PRO A 91 0.17 2.45 -13.07
CA PRO A 91 0.22 3.44 -14.14
C PRO A 91 0.66 4.84 -13.68
N GLY A 92 1.34 5.57 -14.57
CA GLY A 92 1.85 6.92 -14.29
C GLY A 92 0.77 7.95 -13.91
N TYR A 93 -0.46 7.77 -14.39
CA TYR A 93 -1.59 8.65 -14.03
C TYR A 93 -2.08 8.47 -12.58
N ARG A 94 -1.66 7.39 -11.89
CA ARG A 94 -1.92 7.14 -10.46
C ARG A 94 -0.71 7.41 -9.58
N LEU A 95 0.48 7.13 -10.12
CA LEU A 95 1.76 7.34 -9.45
C LEU A 95 2.77 7.91 -10.45
N PRO A 96 2.89 9.24 -10.52
CA PRO A 96 3.87 9.91 -11.38
C PRO A 96 5.30 9.43 -11.09
N ARG A 97 6.11 9.31 -12.15
CA ARG A 97 7.46 8.73 -12.07
C ARG A 97 8.45 9.65 -11.38
N ASP A 98 8.33 10.93 -11.63
CA ASP A 98 9.09 11.99 -10.98
C ASP A 98 8.88 11.99 -9.45
N VAL A 99 7.62 11.86 -8.99
CA VAL A 99 7.30 11.74 -7.55
C VAL A 99 7.97 10.51 -6.94
N LEU A 100 7.87 9.36 -7.61
CA LEU A 100 8.55 8.14 -7.17
C LEU A 100 10.08 8.31 -7.13
N ASP A 101 10.68 8.90 -8.18
CA ASP A 101 12.12 9.10 -8.27
C ASP A 101 12.64 10.03 -7.17
N ILE A 102 11.89 11.06 -6.77
CA ILE A 102 12.23 11.93 -5.65
C ILE A 102 12.36 11.13 -4.35
N GLU A 103 11.37 10.32 -4.01
CA GLU A 103 11.40 9.50 -2.78
C GLU A 103 12.53 8.47 -2.78
N LEU A 104 12.76 7.82 -3.93
CA LEU A 104 13.86 6.85 -4.09
C LEU A 104 15.23 7.51 -3.92
N ASN A 105 15.40 8.71 -4.47
CA ASN A 105 16.64 9.48 -4.32
C ASN A 105 16.87 9.90 -2.86
N ARG A 106 15.81 10.23 -2.10
CA ARG A 106 15.93 10.54 -0.66
C ARG A 106 16.41 9.33 0.14
N ILE A 107 15.95 8.12 -0.18
CA ILE A 107 16.45 6.88 0.45
C ILE A 107 17.89 6.59 0.03
N ALA A 108 18.21 6.70 -1.26
CA ALA A 108 19.57 6.48 -1.77
C ALA A 108 20.58 7.45 -1.13
N ALA A 109 20.20 8.71 -0.92
CA ALA A 109 21.02 9.73 -0.28
C ALA A 109 21.43 9.41 1.17
N MET A 110 20.77 8.45 1.83
CA MET A 110 21.15 7.98 3.17
C MET A 110 22.37 7.05 3.15
N GLY A 111 22.85 6.66 1.96
CA GLY A 111 23.98 5.76 1.78
C GLY A 111 23.59 4.30 1.56
N VAL A 112 22.33 4.04 1.17
CA VAL A 112 21.89 2.71 0.71
C VAL A 112 22.57 2.42 -0.62
N ARG A 113 23.28 1.29 -0.73
CA ARG A 113 23.83 0.85 -2.02
C ARG A 113 22.77 0.12 -2.80
N LEU A 114 22.51 0.54 -4.03
CA LEU A 114 21.52 -0.07 -4.91
C LEU A 114 22.22 -0.65 -6.14
N THR A 115 22.00 -1.94 -6.38
CA THR A 115 22.46 -2.67 -7.57
C THR A 115 21.23 -3.12 -8.35
N SER A 116 20.98 -2.46 -9.48
CA SER A 116 19.93 -2.81 -10.45
C SER A 116 20.43 -3.85 -11.45
N ASP A 117 19.52 -4.40 -12.26
CA ASP A 117 19.80 -5.45 -13.25
C ASP A 117 20.51 -6.68 -12.66
N HIS A 118 20.29 -6.95 -11.37
CA HIS A 118 20.93 -8.03 -10.63
C HIS A 118 19.88 -9.01 -10.11
N ARG A 119 19.61 -10.04 -10.91
CA ARG A 119 18.75 -11.15 -10.50
C ARG A 119 19.52 -12.10 -9.58
N VAL A 120 18.94 -12.41 -8.43
CA VAL A 120 19.51 -13.38 -7.48
C VAL A 120 18.97 -14.77 -7.80
N ASP A 121 19.85 -15.66 -8.26
CA ASP A 121 19.50 -17.05 -8.58
C ASP A 121 19.81 -18.03 -7.43
N ASP A 122 20.77 -17.72 -6.55
CA ASP A 122 21.08 -18.48 -5.33
C ASP A 122 21.26 -17.55 -4.13
N LEU A 123 20.31 -17.60 -3.19
CA LEU A 123 20.34 -16.74 -2.01
C LEU A 123 21.48 -17.05 -1.04
N ALA A 124 21.87 -18.32 -0.93
CA ALA A 124 22.90 -18.75 0.01
C ALA A 124 24.26 -18.23 -0.43
N ALA A 125 24.58 -18.39 -1.73
CA ALA A 125 25.82 -17.90 -2.32
C ALA A 125 25.95 -16.38 -2.14
N GLU A 126 24.90 -15.61 -2.46
CA GLU A 126 24.94 -14.14 -2.39
C GLU A 126 25.13 -13.61 -0.97
N ARG A 127 24.51 -14.27 0.02
CA ARG A 127 24.71 -13.95 1.44
C ARG A 127 26.15 -14.18 1.86
N ASP A 128 26.68 -15.37 1.54
CA ASP A 128 27.96 -15.85 2.06
C ASP A 128 29.15 -15.16 1.36
N GLU A 129 29.14 -15.07 0.02
CA GLU A 129 30.15 -14.35 -0.77
C GLU A 129 30.13 -12.84 -0.48
N GLY A 130 28.91 -12.31 -0.30
CA GLY A 130 28.69 -10.92 0.02
C GLY A 130 29.07 -10.54 1.44
N GLY A 131 29.29 -11.49 2.35
CA GLY A 131 29.64 -11.24 3.75
C GLY A 131 28.56 -10.49 4.53
N PHE A 132 27.28 -10.83 4.30
CA PHE A 132 26.14 -10.19 4.95
C PHE A 132 25.76 -10.93 6.23
N ASP A 133 25.52 -10.18 7.32
CA ASP A 133 25.10 -10.75 8.60
C ASP A 133 23.64 -11.22 8.57
N ALA A 134 22.78 -10.53 7.80
CA ALA A 134 21.36 -10.85 7.65
C ALA A 134 20.86 -10.53 6.23
N VAL A 135 19.73 -11.14 5.87
CA VAL A 135 19.10 -10.99 4.56
C VAL A 135 17.61 -10.73 4.70
N PHE A 136 17.09 -9.76 3.94
CA PHE A 136 15.66 -9.53 3.77
C PHE A 136 15.24 -9.73 2.32
N VAL A 137 14.32 -10.64 2.08
CA VAL A 137 13.81 -10.98 0.75
C VAL A 137 12.45 -10.31 0.54
N ALA A 138 12.36 -9.49 -0.51
CA ALA A 138 11.20 -8.66 -0.82
C ALA A 138 10.93 -8.59 -2.34
N VAL A 139 11.08 -9.72 -3.04
CA VAL A 139 10.92 -9.83 -4.51
C VAL A 139 9.46 -9.74 -4.98
N GLY A 140 8.51 -9.80 -4.04
CA GLY A 140 7.08 -9.70 -4.30
C GLY A 140 6.52 -10.85 -5.15
N ALA A 141 5.31 -10.64 -5.69
CA ALA A 141 4.61 -11.56 -6.59
C ALA A 141 4.54 -10.95 -8.00
N HIS A 142 5.55 -11.18 -8.83
CA HIS A 142 5.70 -10.51 -10.12
C HIS A 142 5.40 -11.42 -11.33
N LEU A 143 5.19 -12.72 -11.13
CA LEU A 143 4.84 -13.66 -12.20
C LEU A 143 3.33 -13.64 -12.45
N ALA A 144 2.88 -13.49 -13.69
CA ALA A 144 1.46 -13.53 -14.01
C ALA A 144 0.92 -14.97 -14.05
N LYS A 145 -0.24 -15.22 -13.44
CA LYS A 145 -0.95 -16.51 -13.58
C LYS A 145 -1.42 -16.71 -15.01
N ARG A 146 -1.28 -17.93 -15.51
CA ARG A 146 -1.72 -18.34 -16.85
C ARG A 146 -2.87 -19.34 -16.74
N VAL A 147 -3.76 -19.27 -17.72
CA VAL A 147 -4.79 -20.28 -17.98
C VAL A 147 -4.68 -20.63 -19.45
N ASP A 148 -4.73 -21.92 -19.76
CA ASP A 148 -4.74 -22.37 -21.15
C ASP A 148 -6.09 -22.04 -21.78
N ILE A 149 -6.10 -20.99 -22.59
CA ILE A 149 -7.24 -20.60 -23.41
C ILE A 149 -6.94 -21.11 -24.82
N PRO A 150 -7.75 -22.02 -25.39
CA PRO A 150 -7.59 -22.45 -26.76
C PRO A 150 -7.61 -21.24 -27.71
N ALA A 151 -6.59 -21.13 -28.55
CA ALA A 151 -6.46 -20.10 -29.58
C ALA A 151 -5.91 -20.72 -30.88
N ARG A 152 -6.51 -20.37 -32.03
CA ARG A 152 -6.17 -20.93 -33.35
C ARG A 152 -5.38 -19.99 -34.27
N ASP A 153 -4.51 -19.15 -33.72
CA ASP A 153 -3.46 -18.34 -34.39
C ASP A 153 -3.76 -16.86 -34.81
N ALA A 154 -4.94 -16.26 -34.56
CA ALA A 154 -5.20 -14.88 -35.03
C ALA A 154 -5.34 -13.77 -33.95
N GLY A 155 -5.53 -14.13 -32.67
CA GLY A 155 -5.72 -13.15 -31.58
C GLY A 155 -4.46 -12.76 -30.82
N THR A 156 -4.30 -11.48 -30.45
CA THR A 156 -3.18 -11.02 -29.61
C THR A 156 -3.50 -11.29 -28.13
N MET A 157 -2.79 -12.22 -27.49
CA MET A 157 -2.89 -12.49 -26.06
C MET A 157 -1.66 -11.97 -25.32
N VAL A 158 -1.87 -11.14 -24.30
CA VAL A 158 -0.81 -10.58 -23.45
C VAL A 158 -1.16 -10.74 -21.98
N ASP A 159 -0.17 -10.87 -21.11
CA ASP A 159 -0.40 -10.81 -19.67
C ASP A 159 -0.42 -9.35 -19.18
N ALA A 160 -1.27 -9.06 -18.21
CA ALA A 160 -1.49 -7.69 -17.72
C ALA A 160 -0.24 -7.08 -17.06
N VAL A 161 0.59 -7.91 -16.42
CA VAL A 161 1.80 -7.43 -15.74
C VAL A 161 2.83 -6.94 -16.76
N SER A 162 3.10 -7.73 -17.79
CA SER A 162 3.99 -7.34 -18.91
C SER A 162 3.41 -6.15 -19.68
N PHE A 163 2.12 -6.15 -19.97
CA PHE A 163 1.46 -5.04 -20.66
C PHE A 163 1.63 -3.71 -19.90
N LEU A 164 1.29 -3.69 -18.61
CA LEU A 164 1.44 -2.50 -17.76
C LEU A 164 2.90 -2.09 -17.60
N ARG A 165 3.82 -3.05 -17.48
CA ARG A 165 5.27 -2.80 -17.41
C ARG A 165 5.81 -2.14 -18.66
N ASN A 166 5.42 -2.61 -19.83
CA ASN A 166 5.88 -2.06 -21.11
C ASN A 166 5.37 -0.62 -21.26
N VAL A 167 4.09 -0.37 -20.96
CA VAL A 167 3.53 0.99 -20.97
C VAL A 167 4.22 1.89 -19.96
N ALA A 168 4.45 1.40 -18.74
CA ALA A 168 5.16 2.13 -17.69
C ALA A 168 6.60 2.48 -18.07
N SER A 169 7.23 1.68 -18.94
CA SER A 169 8.58 1.88 -19.48
C SER A 169 8.59 2.82 -20.69
N GLY A 170 7.44 3.37 -21.09
CA GLY A 170 7.29 4.31 -22.21
C GLY A 170 6.99 3.64 -23.55
N GLU A 171 6.85 2.31 -23.59
CA GLU A 171 6.42 1.62 -24.81
C GLU A 171 4.93 1.87 -25.07
N LYS A 172 4.53 1.73 -26.34
CA LYS A 172 3.12 1.74 -26.76
C LYS A 172 2.81 0.42 -27.44
N PRO A 173 2.50 -0.65 -26.66
CA PRO A 173 2.15 -1.93 -27.24
C PRO A 173 1.00 -1.77 -28.24
N ALA A 174 1.12 -2.44 -29.39
CA ALA A 174 0.04 -2.46 -30.37
C ALA A 174 -1.15 -3.23 -29.78
N ILE A 175 -2.27 -2.53 -29.60
CA ILE A 175 -3.55 -3.12 -29.18
C ILE A 175 -4.56 -2.89 -30.28
N GLY A 176 -5.53 -3.81 -30.42
CA GLY A 176 -6.64 -3.62 -31.34
C GLY A 176 -7.69 -2.64 -30.83
N ARG A 177 -8.78 -2.50 -31.60
CA ARG A 177 -9.86 -1.53 -31.31
C ARG A 177 -10.74 -2.04 -30.17
N HIS A 178 -10.95 -3.35 -30.10
CA HIS A 178 -11.74 -4.03 -29.08
C HIS A 178 -10.82 -4.82 -28.15
N VAL A 179 -10.76 -4.44 -26.88
CA VAL A 179 -9.88 -5.08 -25.88
C VAL A 179 -10.72 -5.78 -24.83
N ALA A 180 -10.46 -7.07 -24.64
CA ALA A 180 -10.99 -7.83 -23.50
C ALA A 180 -9.92 -7.96 -22.42
N VAL A 181 -10.31 -7.76 -21.15
CA VAL A 181 -9.45 -7.97 -19.99
C VAL A 181 -10.03 -9.06 -19.12
N TYR A 182 -9.30 -10.15 -18.92
CA TYR A 182 -9.80 -11.31 -18.18
C TYR A 182 -9.33 -11.26 -16.73
N GLY A 183 -10.24 -10.90 -15.81
CA GLY A 183 -9.92 -10.75 -14.40
C GLY A 183 -10.87 -9.77 -13.70
N GLY A 184 -10.67 -9.57 -12.38
CA GLY A 184 -11.48 -8.63 -11.60
C GLY A 184 -10.74 -7.94 -10.45
N GLY A 185 -9.41 -8.05 -10.41
CA GLY A 185 -8.59 -7.31 -9.44
C GLY A 185 -8.19 -5.94 -9.94
N ASN A 186 -7.48 -5.16 -9.11
CA ASN A 186 -7.02 -3.81 -9.48
C ASN A 186 -6.17 -3.80 -10.75
N THR A 187 -5.34 -4.83 -10.97
CA THR A 187 -4.57 -5.00 -12.22
C THR A 187 -5.46 -5.07 -13.47
N ALA A 188 -6.65 -5.67 -13.36
CA ALA A 188 -7.61 -5.72 -14.47
C ALA A 188 -8.20 -4.33 -14.75
N MET A 189 -8.51 -3.57 -13.70
CA MET A 189 -9.00 -2.18 -13.81
C MET A 189 -7.95 -1.29 -14.48
N ASP A 190 -6.71 -1.32 -13.98
CA ASP A 190 -5.61 -0.54 -14.54
C ASP A 190 -5.32 -0.93 -16.00
N ALA A 191 -5.29 -2.23 -16.33
CA ALA A 191 -5.08 -2.69 -17.70
C ALA A 191 -6.18 -2.20 -18.66
N ALA A 192 -7.45 -2.25 -18.26
CA ALA A 192 -8.56 -1.78 -19.07
C ALA A 192 -8.51 -0.25 -19.30
N ARG A 193 -8.21 0.51 -18.24
CA ARG A 193 -8.07 1.98 -18.29
C ARG A 193 -6.86 2.42 -19.12
N VAL A 194 -5.74 1.69 -19.04
CA VAL A 194 -4.56 1.92 -19.88
C VAL A 194 -4.87 1.58 -21.34
N ALA A 195 -5.59 0.48 -21.61
CA ALA A 195 -6.00 0.15 -22.98
C ALA A 195 -6.84 1.26 -23.62
N ARG A 196 -7.78 1.86 -22.87
CA ARG A 196 -8.54 3.04 -23.32
C ARG A 196 -7.61 4.22 -23.66
N ARG A 197 -6.60 4.49 -22.83
CA ARG A 197 -5.61 5.56 -23.05
C ARG A 197 -4.68 5.32 -24.24
N LEU A 198 -4.45 4.07 -24.59
CA LEU A 198 -3.71 3.69 -25.79
C LEU A 198 -4.56 3.72 -27.07
N GLY A 199 -5.84 4.06 -26.97
CA GLY A 199 -6.72 4.29 -28.12
C GLY A 199 -7.69 3.14 -28.43
N ALA A 200 -7.84 2.14 -27.55
CA ALA A 200 -8.90 1.15 -27.70
C ALA A 200 -10.27 1.85 -27.72
N GLU A 201 -11.10 1.57 -28.72
CA GLU A 201 -12.44 2.16 -28.86
C GLU A 201 -13.45 1.54 -27.90
N ASP A 202 -13.20 0.30 -27.50
CA ASP A 202 -14.00 -0.44 -26.53
C ASP A 202 -13.08 -1.32 -25.67
N ALA A 203 -13.31 -1.28 -24.36
CA ALA A 203 -12.61 -2.12 -23.39
C ALA A 203 -13.64 -2.81 -22.50
N VAL A 204 -13.59 -4.14 -22.43
CA VAL A 204 -14.49 -4.97 -21.64
C VAL A 204 -13.72 -5.82 -20.64
N ILE A 205 -14.09 -5.75 -19.37
CA ILE A 205 -13.60 -6.65 -18.34
C ILE A 205 -14.52 -7.86 -18.30
N VAL A 206 -13.96 -9.06 -18.50
CA VAL A 206 -14.67 -10.33 -18.37
C VAL A 206 -14.40 -10.88 -16.98
N TYR A 207 -15.45 -10.97 -16.17
CA TYR A 207 -15.33 -11.39 -14.78
C TYR A 207 -16.34 -12.48 -14.42
N ARG A 208 -15.85 -13.56 -13.80
CA ARG A 208 -16.66 -14.77 -13.54
C ARG A 208 -17.58 -14.69 -12.33
N ARG A 209 -17.57 -13.60 -11.56
CA ARG A 209 -18.43 -13.41 -10.36
C ARG A 209 -19.20 -12.09 -10.43
N THR A 210 -19.90 -11.75 -9.35
CA THR A 210 -20.68 -10.50 -9.21
C THR A 210 -19.82 -9.34 -8.71
N ARG A 211 -20.41 -8.14 -8.66
CA ARG A 211 -19.74 -6.93 -8.15
C ARG A 211 -19.33 -7.08 -6.68
N GLU A 212 -20.18 -7.68 -5.86
CA GLU A 212 -19.92 -7.86 -4.43
C GLU A 212 -18.74 -8.79 -4.14
N GLN A 213 -18.43 -9.69 -5.09
CA GLN A 213 -17.31 -10.64 -4.99
C GLN A 213 -16.06 -10.16 -5.74
N MET A 214 -16.09 -8.95 -6.33
CA MET A 214 -14.98 -8.38 -7.08
C MET A 214 -13.79 -8.06 -6.14
N PRO A 215 -12.58 -8.55 -6.43
CA PRO A 215 -11.40 -8.24 -5.62
C PRO A 215 -10.88 -6.81 -5.76
N ALA A 216 -11.19 -6.12 -6.86
CA ALA A 216 -10.83 -4.71 -7.02
C ALA A 216 -11.58 -3.85 -6.00
N HIS A 217 -10.94 -2.77 -5.56
CA HIS A 217 -11.63 -1.78 -4.74
C HIS A 217 -12.76 -1.12 -5.54
N GLU A 218 -13.87 -0.86 -4.87
CA GLU A 218 -15.07 -0.29 -5.50
C GLU A 218 -14.77 1.03 -6.22
N GLU A 219 -13.91 1.89 -5.66
CA GLU A 219 -13.46 3.14 -6.29
C GLU A 219 -12.76 2.90 -7.64
N GLU A 220 -11.94 1.86 -7.75
CA GLU A 220 -11.22 1.51 -8.98
C GLU A 220 -12.17 0.98 -10.07
N ALA A 221 -13.16 0.18 -9.68
CA ALA A 221 -14.19 -0.31 -10.58
C ALA A 221 -15.06 0.84 -11.11
N GLN A 222 -15.49 1.75 -10.22
CA GLN A 222 -16.25 2.95 -10.59
C GLN A 222 -15.44 3.87 -11.52
N ASP A 223 -14.16 4.05 -11.25
CA ASP A 223 -13.26 4.84 -12.11
C ASP A 223 -13.15 4.25 -13.51
N ALA A 224 -13.03 2.92 -13.62
CA ALA A 224 -13.02 2.24 -14.92
C ALA A 224 -14.34 2.43 -15.67
N GLU A 225 -15.48 2.28 -14.98
CA GLU A 225 -16.82 2.52 -15.55
C GLU A 225 -17.00 3.97 -16.01
N ARG A 226 -16.55 4.96 -15.21
CA ARG A 226 -16.56 6.39 -15.57
C ARG A 226 -15.73 6.68 -16.83
N GLU A 227 -14.68 5.91 -17.08
CA GLU A 227 -13.83 6.00 -18.28
C GLU A 227 -14.37 5.18 -19.47
N GLY A 228 -15.58 4.63 -19.36
CA GLY A 228 -16.27 3.90 -20.41
C GLY A 228 -15.85 2.43 -20.54
N VAL A 229 -15.18 1.86 -19.54
CA VAL A 229 -14.89 0.42 -19.48
C VAL A 229 -16.16 -0.32 -19.08
N ARG A 230 -16.54 -1.34 -19.86
CA ARG A 230 -17.69 -2.19 -19.56
C ARG A 230 -17.25 -3.39 -18.73
N ILE A 231 -18.09 -3.84 -17.80
CA ILE A 231 -17.82 -5.06 -17.03
C ILE A 231 -18.88 -6.11 -17.33
N ASN A 232 -18.43 -7.23 -17.92
CA ASN A 232 -19.23 -8.41 -18.20
C ASN A 232 -19.15 -9.38 -17.01
N TRP A 233 -20.09 -9.21 -16.07
CA TRP A 233 -20.26 -10.02 -14.87
C TRP A 233 -20.65 -11.46 -15.17
N LEU A 234 -20.30 -12.43 -14.33
CA LEU A 234 -20.70 -13.84 -14.51
C LEU A 234 -20.35 -14.40 -15.91
N ARG A 235 -19.19 -14.04 -16.46
CA ARG A 235 -18.66 -14.63 -17.71
C ARG A 235 -17.26 -15.20 -17.49
N THR A 236 -16.97 -16.32 -18.16
CA THR A 236 -15.61 -16.88 -18.27
C THR A 236 -15.24 -17.01 -19.74
N ILE A 237 -13.96 -16.92 -20.06
CA ILE A 237 -13.49 -17.12 -21.45
C ILE A 237 -13.31 -18.61 -21.69
N SER A 238 -13.90 -19.12 -22.78
CA SER A 238 -13.78 -20.53 -23.19
C SER A 238 -12.83 -20.73 -24.37
N ALA A 239 -12.79 -19.78 -25.30
CA ALA A 239 -11.89 -19.79 -26.45
C ALA A 239 -11.67 -18.36 -26.97
N PHE A 240 -10.53 -18.14 -27.62
CA PHE A 240 -10.20 -16.86 -28.22
C PHE A 240 -9.49 -17.07 -29.56
N ASP A 241 -10.17 -16.71 -30.65
CA ASP A 241 -9.61 -16.87 -31.99
C ASP A 241 -9.23 -15.53 -32.63
N GLY A 242 -9.78 -14.40 -32.17
CA GLY A 242 -9.50 -13.05 -32.69
C GLY A 242 -10.05 -12.84 -34.11
N PRO A 243 -11.01 -11.93 -34.34
CA PRO A 243 -11.63 -10.97 -33.42
C PRO A 243 -12.78 -11.55 -32.56
N GLU A 244 -13.03 -12.86 -32.65
CA GLU A 244 -14.10 -13.52 -31.88
C GLU A 244 -13.57 -14.06 -30.55
N LEU A 245 -14.20 -13.62 -29.46
CA LEU A 245 -13.97 -14.11 -28.11
C LEU A 245 -15.21 -14.87 -27.65
N GLN A 246 -15.07 -16.18 -27.44
CA GLN A 246 -16.15 -16.99 -26.91
C GLN A 246 -16.13 -16.92 -25.39
N VAL A 247 -17.26 -16.54 -24.81
CA VAL A 247 -17.47 -16.53 -23.36
C VAL A 247 -18.59 -17.48 -22.99
N GLU A 248 -18.44 -18.15 -21.86
CA GLU A 248 -19.47 -18.95 -21.25
C GLU A 248 -20.12 -18.18 -20.10
N VAL A 249 -21.45 -18.24 -20.05
CA VAL A 249 -22.23 -17.65 -18.97
C VAL A 249 -22.09 -18.49 -17.71
N MET A 250 -21.84 -17.82 -16.60
CA MET A 250 -21.68 -18.40 -15.28
C MET A 250 -22.93 -18.15 -14.43
N GLU A 251 -23.18 -19.04 -13.50
CA GLU A 251 -24.14 -18.84 -12.40
C GLU A 251 -23.44 -19.12 -11.06
N LEU A 252 -23.89 -18.48 -9.99
CA LEU A 252 -23.36 -18.79 -8.66
C LEU A 252 -24.14 -19.97 -8.08
N ASP A 253 -23.44 -20.95 -7.55
CA ASP A 253 -24.07 -22.00 -6.76
C ASP A 253 -24.45 -21.51 -5.34
N ALA A 254 -25.08 -22.38 -4.55
CA ALA A 254 -25.51 -22.04 -3.19
C ALA A 254 -24.37 -21.61 -2.24
N SER A 255 -23.11 -21.93 -2.57
CA SER A 255 -21.93 -21.49 -1.82
C SER A 255 -21.35 -20.16 -2.32
N GLY A 256 -21.94 -19.58 -3.37
CA GLY A 256 -21.42 -18.39 -4.04
C GLY A 256 -20.26 -18.69 -4.99
N TYR A 257 -20.04 -19.95 -5.36
CA TYR A 257 -18.99 -20.35 -6.29
C TYR A 257 -19.51 -20.34 -7.74
N PRO A 258 -18.79 -19.73 -8.70
CA PRO A 258 -19.24 -19.64 -10.08
C PRO A 258 -19.15 -20.98 -10.82
N ARG A 259 -20.24 -21.39 -11.47
CA ARG A 259 -20.34 -22.60 -12.29
C ARG A 259 -20.72 -22.28 -13.74
N PRO A 260 -20.16 -23.01 -14.72
CA PRO A 260 -20.53 -22.88 -16.13
C PRO A 260 -21.97 -23.35 -16.36
N THR A 261 -22.71 -22.62 -17.20
CA THR A 261 -24.11 -22.95 -17.54
C THR A 261 -24.24 -23.76 -18.83
N GLY A 262 -23.18 -23.90 -19.63
CA GLY A 262 -23.23 -24.44 -20.99
C GLY A 262 -23.78 -23.47 -22.04
N ARG A 263 -24.15 -22.24 -21.66
CA ARG A 263 -24.59 -21.20 -22.60
C ARG A 263 -23.40 -20.32 -23.02
N PHE A 264 -23.16 -20.25 -24.31
CA PHE A 264 -22.07 -19.47 -24.91
C PHE A 264 -22.57 -18.18 -25.56
N GLU A 265 -21.78 -17.12 -25.43
CA GLU A 265 -21.96 -15.82 -26.06
C GLU A 265 -20.66 -15.47 -26.80
N THR A 266 -20.74 -14.71 -27.90
CA THR A 266 -19.56 -14.23 -28.62
C THR A 266 -19.41 -12.73 -28.41
N LEU A 267 -18.22 -12.31 -28.01
CA LEU A 267 -17.82 -10.90 -27.89
C LEU A 267 -16.78 -10.57 -28.97
N ALA A 268 -16.76 -9.32 -29.41
CA ALA A 268 -15.68 -8.82 -30.26
C ALA A 268 -14.48 -8.45 -29.38
N ALA A 269 -13.31 -9.01 -29.67
CA ALA A 269 -12.04 -8.63 -29.06
C ALA A 269 -10.90 -8.94 -30.04
N ASP A 270 -10.08 -7.93 -30.33
CA ASP A 270 -8.85 -8.06 -31.11
C ASP A 270 -7.66 -8.42 -30.21
N THR A 271 -7.72 -8.00 -28.95
CA THR A 271 -6.68 -8.19 -27.94
C THR A 271 -7.28 -8.70 -26.65
N LEU A 272 -6.68 -9.74 -26.09
CA LEU A 272 -7.03 -10.31 -24.79
C LEU A 272 -5.87 -10.06 -23.80
N ILE A 273 -6.16 -9.31 -22.74
CA ILE A 273 -5.23 -9.05 -21.64
C ILE A 273 -5.59 -9.96 -20.45
N MET A 274 -4.68 -10.84 -20.04
CA MET A 274 -4.89 -11.76 -18.93
C MET A 274 -4.47 -11.13 -17.59
N ALA A 275 -5.44 -10.93 -16.69
CA ALA A 275 -5.27 -10.33 -15.36
C ALA A 275 -5.73 -11.29 -14.26
N LEU A 276 -5.18 -12.52 -14.26
CA LEU A 276 -5.63 -13.65 -13.45
C LEU A 276 -4.93 -13.78 -12.08
N GLY A 277 -4.24 -12.72 -11.67
CA GLY A 277 -3.45 -12.69 -10.43
C GLY A 277 -1.96 -12.96 -10.67
N GLN A 278 -1.20 -12.95 -9.58
CA GLN A 278 0.25 -13.04 -9.61
C GLN A 278 0.78 -14.11 -8.65
N GLU A 279 1.94 -14.66 -8.98
CA GLU A 279 2.70 -15.67 -8.22
C GLU A 279 4.11 -15.16 -7.91
N THR A 280 4.69 -15.77 -6.89
CA THR A 280 6.00 -15.40 -6.36
C THR A 280 7.05 -16.31 -6.97
N GLU A 281 8.15 -15.71 -7.44
CA GLU A 281 9.30 -16.50 -7.89
C GLU A 281 10.16 -16.85 -6.69
N SER A 282 9.88 -17.97 -6.02
CA SER A 282 10.55 -18.35 -4.77
C SER A 282 11.63 -19.44 -4.94
N ALA A 283 11.92 -19.84 -6.18
CA ALA A 283 12.82 -20.95 -6.48
C ALA A 283 14.25 -20.76 -5.96
N PHE A 284 14.77 -19.52 -5.99
CA PHE A 284 16.13 -19.18 -5.53
C PHE A 284 16.36 -19.33 -4.02
N MET A 285 15.29 -19.55 -3.25
CA MET A 285 15.35 -19.78 -1.79
C MET A 285 15.31 -21.26 -1.42
N ARG A 286 15.07 -22.17 -2.38
CA ARG A 286 14.84 -23.61 -2.10
C ARG A 286 16.08 -24.34 -1.57
N THR A 287 17.27 -23.79 -1.80
CA THR A 287 18.54 -24.33 -1.29
C THR A 287 18.74 -24.04 0.20
N LEU A 288 17.99 -23.11 0.79
CA LEU A 288 18.13 -22.73 2.19
C LEU A 288 17.45 -23.73 3.14
N PRO A 289 18.12 -24.11 4.24
CA PRO A 289 17.55 -25.05 5.20
C PRO A 289 16.36 -24.43 5.94
N GLY A 290 15.27 -25.19 6.05
CA GLY A 290 14.09 -24.83 6.84
C GLY A 290 13.14 -23.83 6.18
N VAL A 291 13.41 -23.35 4.96
CA VAL A 291 12.46 -22.47 4.25
C VAL A 291 11.30 -23.31 3.70
N GLU A 292 10.09 -22.95 4.10
CA GLU A 292 8.86 -23.59 3.67
C GLU A 292 8.05 -22.67 2.74
N PHE A 293 7.34 -23.29 1.80
CA PHE A 293 6.52 -22.59 0.80
C PHE A 293 5.07 -23.09 0.84
N ASP A 294 4.13 -22.19 0.56
CA ASP A 294 2.74 -22.53 0.27
C ASP A 294 2.56 -23.01 -1.19
N ASN A 295 1.38 -23.57 -1.48
CA ASN A 295 1.05 -24.09 -2.81
C ASN A 295 1.07 -23.01 -3.91
N ASP A 296 0.91 -21.73 -3.54
CA ASP A 296 0.96 -20.59 -4.46
C ASP A 296 2.36 -19.98 -4.59
N GLY A 297 3.37 -20.62 -4.00
CA GLY A 297 4.76 -20.19 -4.01
C GLY A 297 5.14 -19.22 -2.87
N SER A 298 4.18 -18.76 -2.06
CA SER A 298 4.44 -17.82 -0.96
C SER A 298 5.38 -18.43 0.08
N VAL A 299 6.27 -17.62 0.65
CA VAL A 299 7.22 -18.06 1.68
C VAL A 299 6.56 -17.98 3.06
N ARG A 300 6.62 -19.07 3.83
CA ARG A 300 6.16 -19.06 5.22
C ARG A 300 7.18 -18.34 6.10
N VAL A 301 6.67 -17.46 6.95
CA VAL A 301 7.47 -16.69 7.91
C VAL A 301 6.81 -16.70 9.29
N SER A 302 7.62 -16.50 10.32
CA SER A 302 7.14 -16.28 11.68
C SER A 302 6.49 -14.90 11.84
N GLU A 303 5.98 -14.59 13.04
CA GLU A 303 5.49 -13.25 13.37
C GLU A 303 6.60 -12.18 13.20
N SER A 304 7.87 -12.54 13.44
CA SER A 304 9.01 -11.64 13.24
C SER A 304 9.45 -11.50 11.78
N LEU A 305 8.70 -12.09 10.84
CA LEU A 305 9.01 -12.17 9.41
C LEU A 305 10.28 -12.99 9.08
N MET A 306 10.79 -13.75 10.05
CA MET A 306 11.92 -14.66 9.82
C MET A 306 11.44 -15.94 9.16
N THR A 307 12.17 -16.41 8.16
CA THR A 307 11.97 -17.73 7.55
C THR A 307 12.49 -18.83 8.50
N GLY A 308 12.34 -20.10 8.13
CA GLY A 308 12.99 -21.18 8.90
C GLY A 308 14.52 -21.21 8.79
N CYS A 309 15.12 -20.42 7.89
CA CYS A 309 16.57 -20.22 7.84
C CYS A 309 16.99 -19.03 8.74
N PRO A 310 17.82 -19.26 9.79
CA PRO A 310 18.26 -18.17 10.67
C PRO A 310 18.96 -17.04 9.92
N GLY A 311 18.60 -15.79 10.26
CA GLY A 311 19.16 -14.60 9.62
C GLY A 311 18.55 -14.26 8.25
N VAL A 312 17.60 -15.07 7.75
CA VAL A 312 16.87 -14.81 6.51
C VAL A 312 15.42 -14.46 6.81
N PHE A 313 15.01 -13.27 6.41
CA PHE A 313 13.68 -12.71 6.60
C PHE A 313 12.99 -12.51 5.24
N ALA A 314 11.66 -12.54 5.19
CA ALA A 314 10.91 -12.27 3.97
C ALA A 314 9.67 -11.42 4.23
N GLY A 315 9.28 -10.57 3.29
CA GLY A 315 8.15 -9.66 3.45
C GLY A 315 7.62 -9.08 2.15
N GLY A 316 6.60 -8.22 2.25
CA GLY A 316 5.80 -7.77 1.11
C GLY A 316 4.97 -8.90 0.49
N ASP A 317 4.67 -8.80 -0.81
CA ASP A 317 3.72 -9.70 -1.50
C ASP A 317 4.20 -11.15 -1.65
N MET A 318 5.43 -11.47 -1.23
CA MET A 318 5.97 -12.83 -1.29
C MET A 318 5.61 -13.72 -0.09
N VAL A 319 5.02 -13.13 0.95
CA VAL A 319 4.51 -13.85 2.11
C VAL A 319 2.98 -13.72 2.16
N PRO A 320 2.26 -14.64 2.84
CA PRO A 320 0.81 -14.56 2.97
C PRO A 320 0.36 -13.24 3.62
N SER A 321 -0.12 -12.30 2.80
CA SER A 321 -0.52 -10.96 3.23
C SER A 321 -1.42 -10.25 2.22
N GLU A 322 -2.03 -9.14 2.65
CA GLU A 322 -2.73 -8.24 1.75
C GLU A 322 -1.72 -7.53 0.82
N ARG A 323 -1.95 -7.61 -0.49
CA ARG A 323 -1.04 -7.09 -1.52
C ARG A 323 -1.27 -5.60 -1.78
N THR A 324 -0.96 -4.79 -0.78
CA THR A 324 -1.03 -3.32 -0.87
C THR A 324 0.34 -2.70 -0.63
N VAL A 325 0.58 -1.52 -1.21
CA VAL A 325 1.84 -0.78 -1.02
C VAL A 325 2.10 -0.49 0.46
N THR A 326 1.05 -0.14 1.22
CA THR A 326 1.13 0.19 2.65
C THR A 326 1.50 -1.02 3.50
N VAL A 327 0.96 -2.20 3.21
CA VAL A 327 1.35 -3.46 3.87
C VAL A 327 2.79 -3.81 3.52
N GLY A 328 3.21 -3.65 2.27
CA GLY A 328 4.60 -3.80 1.85
C GLY A 328 5.55 -2.90 2.66
N VAL A 329 5.27 -1.59 2.74
CA VAL A 329 6.04 -0.65 3.55
C VAL A 329 6.04 -1.05 5.04
N GLY A 330 4.91 -1.49 5.57
CA GLY A 330 4.79 -1.98 6.95
C GLY A 330 5.65 -3.22 7.22
N HIS A 331 5.67 -4.18 6.30
CA HIS A 331 6.55 -5.36 6.37
C HIS A 331 8.02 -4.97 6.36
N GLY A 332 8.44 -4.04 5.50
CA GLY A 332 9.81 -3.55 5.49
C GLY A 332 10.24 -2.95 6.83
N LYS A 333 9.40 -2.08 7.42
CA LYS A 333 9.64 -1.50 8.74
C LYS A 333 9.71 -2.58 9.82
N LYS A 334 8.76 -3.51 9.83
CA LYS A 334 8.70 -4.60 10.82
C LYS A 334 9.94 -5.49 10.73
N ALA A 335 10.32 -5.88 9.52
CA ALA A 335 11.52 -6.69 9.27
C ALA A 335 12.78 -5.98 9.74
N ALA A 336 12.94 -4.68 9.45
CA ALA A 336 14.10 -3.90 9.88
C ALA A 336 14.30 -3.94 11.41
N HIS A 337 13.23 -3.76 12.19
CA HIS A 337 13.30 -3.85 13.65
C HIS A 337 13.65 -5.26 14.16
N HIS A 338 13.12 -6.31 13.52
CA HIS A 338 13.44 -7.69 13.92
C HIS A 338 14.83 -8.12 13.49
N ILE A 339 15.32 -7.67 12.34
CA ILE A 339 16.70 -7.87 11.88
C ILE A 339 17.67 -7.20 12.85
N ASP A 340 17.42 -5.94 13.22
CA ASP A 340 18.24 -5.22 14.20
C ASP A 340 18.28 -5.94 15.55
N ALA A 341 17.13 -6.35 16.08
CA ALA A 341 17.06 -7.11 17.32
C ALA A 341 17.82 -8.44 17.22
N TRP A 342 17.66 -9.17 16.11
CA TRP A 342 18.36 -10.43 15.86
C TRP A 342 19.89 -10.26 15.78
N LEU A 343 20.37 -9.23 15.08
CA LEU A 343 21.81 -8.90 14.97
C LEU A 343 22.46 -8.52 16.31
N HIS A 344 21.66 -7.99 17.24
CA HIS A 344 22.09 -7.64 18.59
C HIS A 344 21.81 -8.75 19.63
N ASN A 345 21.31 -9.91 19.21
CA ASN A 345 20.85 -10.99 20.11
C ASN A 345 19.82 -10.51 21.16
N ALA A 346 19.01 -9.52 20.79
CA ALA A 346 17.95 -8.98 21.62
C ALA A 346 16.62 -9.66 21.27
N THR A 347 15.84 -10.03 22.28
CA THR A 347 14.43 -10.38 22.11
C THR A 347 13.61 -9.11 22.18
N GLY A 348 13.28 -8.53 21.03
CA GLY A 348 12.40 -7.35 20.97
C GLY A 348 10.99 -7.72 21.42
N ALA A 349 10.62 -7.33 22.66
CA ALA A 349 9.22 -7.36 23.07
C ALA A 349 8.44 -6.32 22.25
N PRO A 350 7.20 -6.62 21.81
CA PRO A 350 6.37 -5.61 21.17
C PRO A 350 6.22 -4.40 22.11
N SER A 351 6.40 -3.19 21.59
CA SER A 351 6.01 -1.99 22.34
C SER A 351 4.52 -2.11 22.68
N ALA A 352 4.17 -1.80 23.93
CA ALA A 352 2.77 -1.66 24.30
C ALA A 352 2.11 -0.65 23.35
N LYS A 353 0.96 -1.03 22.77
CA LYS A 353 0.18 -0.12 21.94
C LYS A 353 -0.51 0.89 22.85
N HIS A 354 -0.60 2.13 22.41
CA HIS A 354 -1.41 3.13 23.11
C HIS A 354 -2.90 2.74 23.06
N PRO A 355 -3.65 2.97 24.14
CA PRO A 355 -5.10 2.80 24.12
C PRO A 355 -5.70 3.72 23.05
N THR A 356 -6.74 3.24 22.36
CA THR A 356 -7.43 4.00 21.31
C THR A 356 -8.67 4.67 21.91
N ALA A 357 -8.77 6.00 21.77
CA ALA A 357 -9.98 6.72 22.17
C ALA A 357 -11.14 6.41 21.22
N THR A 358 -12.26 5.95 21.78
CA THR A 358 -13.50 5.69 21.02
C THR A 358 -14.30 6.98 20.84
N PHE A 359 -15.20 7.03 19.87
CA PHE A 359 -16.07 8.18 19.66
C PHE A 359 -16.85 8.57 20.92
N ASP A 360 -17.41 7.59 21.64
CA ASP A 360 -18.20 7.82 22.87
C ASP A 360 -17.38 8.42 24.02
N SER A 361 -16.05 8.32 23.96
CA SER A 361 -15.15 8.91 24.96
C SER A 361 -14.85 10.39 24.72
N LEU A 362 -15.19 10.91 23.54
CA LEU A 362 -14.90 12.30 23.14
C LEU A 362 -16.01 13.24 23.60
N HIS A 363 -15.63 14.46 23.99
CA HIS A 363 -16.59 15.51 24.29
C HIS A 363 -16.68 16.51 23.13
N LEU A 364 -17.74 16.37 22.34
CA LEU A 364 -17.87 17.03 21.03
C LEU A 364 -18.29 18.50 21.08
N TRP A 365 -18.68 19.04 22.25
CA TRP A 365 -19.06 20.45 22.39
C TRP A 365 -17.94 21.43 22.02
N PHE A 366 -16.70 20.95 21.98
CA PHE A 366 -15.54 21.70 21.51
C PHE A 366 -15.44 21.76 19.98
N PHE A 367 -16.07 20.83 19.26
CA PHE A 367 -15.94 20.65 17.82
C PHE A 367 -17.23 21.01 17.09
N GLY A 368 -17.09 21.74 15.99
CA GLY A 368 -18.19 22.04 15.09
C GLY A 368 -18.13 21.24 13.79
N ASP A 369 -19.25 21.24 13.07
CA ASP A 369 -19.35 20.67 11.72
C ASP A 369 -18.40 21.40 10.77
N ALA A 370 -17.68 20.65 9.94
CA ALA A 370 -16.82 21.20 8.91
C ALA A 370 -16.80 20.26 7.70
N ALA A 371 -17.18 20.80 6.54
CA ALA A 371 -17.20 20.05 5.29
C ALA A 371 -15.79 19.63 4.87
N ARG A 372 -15.64 18.36 4.46
CA ARG A 372 -14.41 17.78 3.92
C ARG A 372 -13.96 18.50 2.65
N ARG A 373 -12.65 18.73 2.51
CA ARG A 373 -12.04 19.19 1.25
C ARG A 373 -11.87 18.03 0.29
N GLN A 374 -12.25 18.25 -0.97
CA GLN A 374 -12.11 17.28 -2.04
C GLN A 374 -10.85 17.61 -2.84
N GLN A 375 -10.11 16.57 -3.21
CA GLN A 375 -9.00 16.72 -4.14
C GLN A 375 -9.57 17.01 -5.54
N PRO A 376 -8.94 17.91 -6.32
CA PRO A 376 -9.35 18.11 -7.69
C PRO A 376 -9.08 16.84 -8.50
N GLU A 377 -10.01 16.48 -9.37
CA GLU A 377 -9.87 15.32 -10.26
C GLU A 377 -10.01 15.74 -11.73
N LEU A 378 -9.34 15.03 -12.63
CA LEU A 378 -9.53 15.22 -14.07
C LEU A 378 -10.89 14.70 -14.53
N GLU A 379 -11.48 15.37 -15.51
CA GLU A 379 -12.73 14.92 -16.15
C GLU A 379 -12.53 13.61 -16.93
N PRO A 380 -13.50 12.67 -16.92
CA PRO A 380 -13.36 11.34 -17.55
C PRO A 380 -12.92 11.37 -19.02
N ASP A 381 -13.44 12.32 -19.81
CA ASP A 381 -13.09 12.47 -21.23
C ASP A 381 -11.61 12.85 -21.47
N ARG A 382 -10.98 13.50 -20.49
CA ARG A 382 -9.54 13.84 -20.50
C ARG A 382 -8.71 12.68 -19.97
N ARG A 383 -9.21 11.94 -18.97
CA ARG A 383 -8.54 10.75 -18.40
C ARG A 383 -8.18 9.74 -19.49
N VAL A 384 -9.09 9.47 -20.42
CA VAL A 384 -8.88 8.47 -21.50
C VAL A 384 -7.98 8.95 -22.64
N LYS A 385 -7.60 10.24 -22.68
CA LYS A 385 -6.77 10.80 -23.76
C LYS A 385 -5.33 11.09 -23.34
N THR A 386 -5.05 11.04 -22.04
CA THR A 386 -3.77 11.45 -21.47
C THR A 386 -3.31 10.49 -20.38
N PHE A 387 -2.02 10.56 -20.05
CA PHE A 387 -1.44 9.90 -18.88
C PHE A 387 -1.17 10.90 -17.75
N GLU A 388 -1.84 12.06 -17.79
CA GLU A 388 -1.78 13.04 -16.70
C GLU A 388 -2.34 12.45 -15.41
N GLU A 389 -1.81 12.91 -14.28
CA GLU A 389 -2.26 12.46 -12.98
C GLU A 389 -3.76 12.76 -12.78
N VAL A 390 -4.53 11.74 -12.41
CA VAL A 390 -5.99 11.84 -12.33
C VAL A 390 -6.44 12.65 -11.12
N VAL A 391 -5.80 12.43 -9.98
CA VAL A 391 -6.13 13.10 -8.71
C VAL A 391 -5.02 14.10 -8.43
N GLY A 392 -5.37 15.35 -8.16
CA GLY A 392 -4.43 16.42 -7.80
C GLY A 392 -4.24 16.59 -6.30
N GLY A 393 -3.29 17.46 -5.92
CA GLY A 393 -3.04 17.83 -4.52
C GLY A 393 -4.00 18.90 -3.99
N LEU A 394 -4.05 19.05 -2.66
CA LEU A 394 -4.69 20.20 -2.01
C LEU A 394 -3.75 21.41 -2.02
N SER A 395 -4.30 22.62 -2.05
CA SER A 395 -3.53 23.83 -1.73
C SER A 395 -3.14 23.87 -0.25
N ALA A 396 -2.13 24.67 0.11
CA ALA A 396 -1.71 24.81 1.51
C ALA A 396 -2.85 25.26 2.45
N GLY A 397 -3.74 26.15 1.98
CA GLY A 397 -4.89 26.60 2.76
C GLY A 397 -5.92 25.48 2.96
N GLU A 398 -6.19 24.69 1.91
CA GLU A 398 -7.10 23.54 1.99
C GLU A 398 -6.53 22.42 2.86
N ALA A 399 -5.25 22.10 2.72
CA ALA A 399 -4.57 21.10 3.54
C ALA A 399 -4.54 21.51 5.02
N THR A 400 -4.28 22.78 5.33
CA THR A 400 -4.31 23.29 6.71
C THR A 400 -5.72 23.22 7.29
N TYR A 401 -6.73 23.60 6.52
CA TYR A 401 -8.13 23.49 6.92
C TYR A 401 -8.52 22.02 7.17
N GLU A 402 -8.15 21.12 6.26
CA GLU A 402 -8.47 19.69 6.35
C GLU A 402 -7.76 19.04 7.54
N ALA A 403 -6.49 19.37 7.79
CA ALA A 403 -5.76 18.94 8.98
C ALA A 403 -6.41 19.47 10.28
N GLY A 404 -6.91 20.72 10.26
CA GLY A 404 -7.65 21.34 11.36
C GLY A 404 -8.99 20.65 11.67
N ARG A 405 -9.50 19.79 10.79
CA ARG A 405 -10.65 18.93 11.07
C ARG A 405 -10.29 17.75 11.98
N CYS A 406 -9.02 17.44 12.23
CA CYS A 406 -8.68 16.34 13.13
C CYS A 406 -9.20 16.61 14.55
N LEU A 407 -9.98 15.66 15.10
CA LEU A 407 -10.46 15.74 16.48
C LEU A 407 -9.34 15.48 17.50
N SER A 408 -8.15 15.06 17.08
CA SER A 408 -7.04 14.71 17.98
C SER A 408 -7.38 13.64 19.04
N CYS A 409 -8.24 12.67 18.68
CA CYS A 409 -8.70 11.60 19.58
C CYS A 409 -7.54 10.95 20.35
N GLY A 410 -7.64 10.93 21.67
CA GLY A 410 -6.63 10.37 22.59
C GLY A 410 -5.34 11.18 22.72
N ASN A 411 -5.21 12.31 22.02
CA ASN A 411 -3.99 13.09 21.96
C ASN A 411 -4.24 14.53 22.42
N CYS A 412 -3.61 14.92 23.54
CA CYS A 412 -3.68 16.29 24.03
C CYS A 412 -3.14 17.29 23.00
N PHE A 413 -3.95 18.28 22.63
CA PHE A 413 -3.62 19.38 21.72
C PHE A 413 -3.57 20.74 22.45
N GLU A 414 -3.40 20.71 23.78
CA GLU A 414 -3.15 21.89 24.60
C GLU A 414 -4.25 22.97 24.60
N CYS A 415 -5.52 22.58 24.54
CA CYS A 415 -6.68 23.51 24.52
C CYS A 415 -6.94 24.30 25.82
N ASP A 416 -6.12 24.13 26.86
CA ASP A 416 -6.28 24.74 28.19
C ASP A 416 -7.60 24.43 28.94
N GLY A 417 -8.46 23.55 28.42
CA GLY A 417 -9.74 23.21 29.05
C GLY A 417 -9.59 22.58 30.44
N CYS A 418 -8.67 21.62 30.59
CA CYS A 418 -8.39 21.01 31.89
C CYS A 418 -7.73 21.98 32.89
N LEU A 419 -6.90 22.92 32.38
CA LEU A 419 -6.24 23.93 33.18
C LEU A 419 -7.26 24.93 33.75
N GLY A 420 -8.13 25.46 32.90
CA GLY A 420 -9.13 26.46 33.31
C GLY A 420 -10.26 25.89 34.18
N ALA A 421 -10.54 24.59 34.08
CA ALA A 421 -11.61 23.95 34.84
C ALA A 421 -11.18 23.38 36.20
N CYS A 422 -9.88 23.33 36.50
CA CYS A 422 -9.40 22.76 37.76
C CYS A 422 -9.69 23.70 38.95
N PRO A 423 -10.49 23.28 39.95
CA PRO A 423 -10.82 24.15 41.08
C PRO A 423 -9.68 24.35 42.08
N GLU A 424 -8.70 23.44 42.08
CA GLU A 424 -7.60 23.40 43.07
C GLU A 424 -6.25 23.88 42.50
N ASP A 425 -6.24 24.41 41.27
CA ASP A 425 -5.01 24.76 40.55
C ASP A 425 -3.98 23.60 40.52
N ALA A 426 -4.48 22.36 40.41
CA ALA A 426 -3.67 21.14 40.40
C ALA A 426 -3.11 20.80 39.01
N VAL A 427 -3.51 21.52 37.95
CA VAL A 427 -3.02 21.29 36.58
C VAL A 427 -1.94 22.30 36.26
N ILE A 428 -0.76 21.83 35.88
CA ILE A 428 0.42 22.65 35.60
C ILE A 428 0.74 22.55 34.11
N LYS A 429 0.72 23.69 33.40
CA LYS A 429 1.16 23.77 32.00
C LYS A 429 2.68 23.74 31.92
N LEU A 430 3.24 22.78 31.19
CA LEU A 430 4.69 22.58 31.09
C LEU A 430 5.37 23.42 29.99
N GLY A 431 4.58 24.16 29.21
CA GLY A 431 5.03 24.91 28.04
C GLY A 431 4.51 24.30 26.74
N VAL A 432 4.70 25.02 25.62
CA VAL A 432 4.19 24.63 24.30
C VAL A 432 4.81 23.30 23.87
N GLY A 433 3.96 22.34 23.51
CA GLY A 433 4.36 20.99 23.09
C GLY A 433 4.71 20.04 24.23
N HIS A 434 4.71 20.51 25.48
CA HIS A 434 5.04 19.70 26.66
C HIS A 434 3.82 19.27 27.48
N ARG A 435 2.60 19.65 27.03
CA ARG A 435 1.32 19.26 27.65
C ARG A 435 1.24 19.73 29.11
N TYR A 436 0.58 18.93 29.94
CA TYR A 436 0.27 19.25 31.33
C TYR A 436 0.81 18.19 32.28
N LYS A 437 1.12 18.62 33.50
CA LYS A 437 1.39 17.77 34.66
C LYS A 437 0.30 17.99 35.70
N PHE A 438 -0.05 16.94 36.43
CA PHE A 438 -0.98 17.03 37.57
C PHE A 438 -0.20 17.02 38.88
N ASP A 439 -0.50 17.97 39.75
CA ASP A 439 -0.04 18.01 41.14
C ASP A 439 -1.02 17.21 42.00
N TYR A 440 -0.64 15.98 42.32
CA TYR A 440 -1.49 15.07 43.08
C TYR A 440 -1.63 15.48 44.55
N ASP A 441 -0.76 16.34 45.09
CA ASP A 441 -0.89 16.85 46.47
C ASP A 441 -2.04 17.87 46.59
N ARG A 442 -2.44 18.49 45.47
CA ARG A 442 -3.58 19.42 45.37
C ARG A 442 -4.82 18.78 44.76
N CYS A 443 -4.65 17.70 44.01
CA CYS A 443 -5.75 17.06 43.30
C CYS A 443 -6.74 16.38 44.26
N THR A 444 -8.01 16.78 44.20
CA THR A 444 -9.09 16.19 45.01
C THR A 444 -9.78 14.99 44.36
N GLY A 445 -9.36 14.58 43.16
CA GLY A 445 -9.96 13.47 42.43
C GLY A 445 -11.37 13.75 41.86
N CYS A 446 -11.78 15.02 41.77
CA CYS A 446 -13.14 15.43 41.36
C CYS A 446 -13.50 15.18 39.88
N ALA A 447 -12.58 14.66 39.07
CA ALA A 447 -12.75 14.33 37.63
C ALA A 447 -13.11 15.49 36.68
N VAL A 448 -13.21 16.73 37.14
CA VAL A 448 -13.57 17.87 36.26
C VAL A 448 -12.60 18.02 35.08
N CYS A 449 -11.29 17.87 35.30
CA CYS A 449 -10.31 17.93 34.22
C CYS A 449 -10.50 16.82 33.16
N PHE A 450 -10.96 15.64 33.58
CA PHE A 450 -11.29 14.51 32.72
C PHE A 450 -12.55 14.80 31.90
N ASP A 451 -13.63 15.25 32.55
CA ASP A 451 -14.90 15.59 31.90
C ASP A 451 -14.79 16.77 30.93
N GLN A 452 -13.84 17.68 31.17
CA GLN A 452 -13.58 18.81 30.29
C GLN A 452 -12.61 18.49 29.16
N CYS A 453 -12.00 17.30 29.13
CA CYS A 453 -11.08 16.93 28.06
C CYS A 453 -11.86 16.57 26.79
N PRO A 454 -11.82 17.36 25.71
CA PRO A 454 -12.62 17.07 24.51
C PRO A 454 -12.17 15.81 23.77
N VAL A 455 -10.95 15.35 24.05
CA VAL A 455 -10.27 14.31 23.26
C VAL A 455 -9.90 13.08 24.05
N HIS A 456 -10.36 12.95 25.29
CA HIS A 456 -10.05 11.80 26.13
C HIS A 456 -8.52 11.55 26.29
N ALA A 457 -7.76 12.63 26.49
CA ALA A 457 -6.31 12.56 26.74
C ALA A 457 -5.95 12.46 28.24
N ILE A 458 -6.95 12.40 29.11
CA ILE A 458 -6.82 12.26 30.57
C ILE A 458 -7.54 10.97 30.95
N GLU A 459 -6.94 10.16 31.82
CA GLU A 459 -7.54 8.94 32.35
C GLU A 459 -7.57 9.02 33.88
N MET A 460 -8.68 8.63 34.47
CA MET A 460 -8.86 8.57 35.93
C MET A 460 -8.49 7.16 36.41
N PHE A 461 -7.70 7.08 37.48
CA PHE A 461 -7.38 5.83 38.15
C PHE A 461 -7.80 5.89 39.62
N PRO A 462 -8.09 4.74 40.24
CA PRO A 462 -8.38 4.68 41.67
C PRO A 462 -7.21 5.23 42.49
N GLU A 463 -7.50 5.97 43.55
CA GLU A 463 -6.48 6.44 44.49
C GLU A 463 -5.71 5.23 45.06
N PRO A 464 -4.36 5.22 44.99
CA PRO A 464 -3.56 4.17 45.60
C PRO A 464 -3.86 4.09 47.10
N LYS A 465 -4.21 2.88 47.57
CA LYS A 465 -4.52 2.61 48.98
C LYS A 465 -3.32 2.70 49.90
#